data_AF-F6FG69-F1
#
_entry.id   AF-F6FG69-F1
#
_cell.length_a   1.000
_cell.length_b   1.000
_cell.length_c   1.000
_cell.angle_alpha   90.00
_cell.angle_beta   90.00
_cell.angle_gamma   90.00
#
_symmetry.space_group_name_H-M   'P 1'
#
loop_
_entity.id
_entity.type
_entity.pdbx_description
1 polymer ?
#
loop_
_entity_poly.entity_id
_entity_poly.type
_entity_poly.pdbx_seq_one_letter_code
_entity_poly.pdbx_strand_id
1 'polypeptide(L)'
;MDSSLATKALLGTLGVGAAGTTAAAGYKVLSKSNKNEEKSKEAQKPTFSVADLLKKDKTKELLVKEGKNGEDADWKKAWSNYKSKNSSVTANGLDPLGIADFISKKSDEKAPDDFLNKCDLESKRQVHSDKDEAYVKVSTWCTKEVTPSQV
;
A
#
# COMPACT_ATOMS: atom_id res chain seq x y z
N MET A 1 4.29 4.74 34.94
CA MET A 1 5.00 3.47 35.16
C MET A 1 6.13 3.45 34.15
N ASP A 2 7.18 4.17 34.51
CA ASP A 2 8.37 4.41 33.72
C ASP A 2 9.31 3.21 33.84
N SER A 3 9.80 2.72 32.70
CA SER A 3 10.94 1.81 32.65
C SER A 3 12.06 2.49 31.89
N SER A 4 12.94 3.10 32.68
CA SER A 4 14.24 3.62 32.34
C SER A 4 15.20 2.47 32.01
N LEU A 5 15.97 2.57 30.94
CA LEU A 5 17.16 1.73 30.74
C LEU A 5 18.36 2.62 30.41
N ALA A 6 19.30 2.66 31.35
CA ALA A 6 20.51 3.44 31.30
C ALA A 6 21.59 2.74 30.45
N THR A 7 22.12 3.44 29.45
CA THR A 7 23.32 3.01 28.72
C THR A 7 24.56 3.66 29.34
N LYS A 8 25.42 2.84 29.95
CA LYS A 8 26.73 3.26 30.47
C LYS A 8 27.67 3.60 29.32
N ALA A 9 28.15 4.84 29.25
CA ALA A 9 29.26 5.24 28.38
C ALA A 9 30.60 4.95 29.08
N LEU A 10 31.44 4.11 28.48
CA LEU A 10 32.84 3.95 28.89
C LEU A 10 33.66 5.11 28.33
N LEU A 11 34.06 6.02 29.22
CA LEU A 11 35.05 7.05 28.96
C LEU A 11 36.44 6.40 28.88
N GLY A 12 37.03 6.41 27.67
CA GLY A 12 38.40 5.99 27.44
C GLY A 12 39.39 6.93 28.12
N THR A 13 40.25 6.38 28.96
CA THR A 13 41.33 7.06 29.67
C THR A 13 42.41 7.53 28.70
N LEU A 14 42.73 8.83 28.75
CA LEU A 14 43.88 9.45 28.07
C LEU A 14 45.18 8.90 28.69
N GLY A 15 45.97 8.17 27.91
CA GLY A 15 47.33 7.74 28.25
C GLY A 15 48.37 8.69 27.63
N VAL A 16 49.28 9.20 28.46
CA VAL A 16 50.37 10.12 28.13
C VAL A 16 51.69 9.35 27.91
N GLY A 17 52.46 9.69 26.85
CA GLY A 17 53.85 9.26 26.59
C GLY A 17 53.97 8.14 25.53
N ALA A 18 54.84 8.15 24.51
CA ALA A 18 56.17 8.73 24.36
C ALA A 18 56.44 9.24 22.91
N ALA A 19 57.48 10.06 22.75
CA ALA A 19 57.86 10.76 21.53
C ALA A 19 58.23 9.84 20.35
N GLY A 20 57.75 10.19 19.15
CA GLY A 20 58.14 9.57 17.89
C GLY A 20 57.51 10.31 16.71
N THR A 21 58.33 11.01 15.94
CA THR A 21 57.96 11.85 14.81
C THR A 21 57.38 11.03 13.65
N THR A 22 56.19 11.37 13.15
CA THR A 22 55.87 11.16 11.73
C THR A 22 54.80 12.14 11.28
N ALA A 23 55.14 12.98 10.30
CA ALA A 23 54.27 13.98 9.72
C ALA A 23 53.13 13.32 8.94
N ALA A 24 51.90 13.76 9.17
CA ALA A 24 50.80 13.49 8.24
C ALA A 24 49.82 14.67 8.26
N ALA A 25 49.83 15.36 7.12
CA ALA A 25 48.73 16.07 6.45
C ALA A 25 47.53 16.53 7.29
N GLY A 26 47.27 17.84 7.18
CA GLY A 26 46.24 18.55 7.92
C GLY A 26 44.84 17.97 7.77
N TYR A 27 44.14 17.92 8.90
CA TYR A 27 42.69 17.76 8.92
C TYR A 27 42.05 19.13 9.12
N LYS A 28 41.57 19.72 8.02
CA LYS A 28 40.47 20.69 8.09
C LYS A 28 39.26 19.98 8.67
N VAL A 29 38.95 20.23 9.94
CA VAL A 29 37.62 19.94 10.50
C VAL A 29 36.66 21.00 9.99
N LEU A 30 36.08 20.75 8.82
CA LEU A 30 34.88 21.44 8.35
C LEU A 30 33.73 20.43 8.34
N SER A 31 33.28 20.04 9.52
CA SER A 31 32.02 19.31 9.68
C SER A 31 30.86 20.30 9.55
N LYS A 32 30.52 20.65 8.31
CA LYS A 32 29.18 21.16 7.99
C LYS A 32 28.20 20.01 8.12
N SER A 33 27.51 19.95 9.24
CA SER A 33 26.44 19.01 9.53
C SER A 33 25.25 19.25 8.61
N ASN A 34 25.21 18.55 7.47
CA ASN A 34 23.94 18.26 6.81
C ASN A 34 23.27 17.14 7.63
N LYS A 35 22.35 17.54 8.51
CA LYS A 35 21.41 16.63 9.15
C LYS A 35 20.49 16.06 8.06
N ASN A 36 20.94 15.02 7.38
CA ASN A 36 20.05 14.05 6.77
C ASN A 36 20.15 12.80 7.61
N GLU A 37 19.14 12.69 8.45
CA GLU A 37 18.70 11.54 9.20
C GLU A 37 18.94 10.24 8.45
N GLU A 38 19.88 9.47 8.99
CA GLU A 38 20.28 8.14 8.56
C GLU A 38 19.16 7.15 8.90
N LYS A 39 18.33 6.81 7.92
CA LYS A 39 17.53 5.58 7.96
C LYS A 39 18.06 4.62 6.90
N SER A 40 19.08 3.88 7.33
CA SER A 40 19.45 2.51 6.91
C SER A 40 19.03 2.07 5.50
N LYS A 41 20.02 1.99 4.62
CA LYS A 41 19.98 1.37 3.30
C LYS A 41 19.93 -0.17 3.43
N GLU A 42 18.73 -0.71 3.31
CA GLU A 42 18.45 -2.00 2.67
C GLU A 42 17.48 -1.67 1.52
N ALA A 43 17.74 -2.16 0.30
CA ALA A 43 17.18 -1.62 -0.93
C ALA A 43 15.63 -1.53 -0.95
N GLN A 44 15.09 -0.36 -0.64
CA GLN A 44 13.64 -0.10 -0.69
C GLN A 44 13.17 -0.13 -2.14
N LYS A 45 12.62 -1.26 -2.57
CA LYS A 45 11.92 -1.38 -3.86
C LYS A 45 10.81 -0.32 -3.90
N PRO A 46 10.68 0.48 -4.97
CA PRO A 46 9.63 1.49 -5.05
C PRO A 46 8.26 0.83 -4.86
N THR A 47 7.39 1.48 -4.11
CA THR A 47 5.97 1.12 -3.97
C THR A 47 5.11 2.12 -4.73
N PHE A 48 3.99 1.64 -5.25
CA PHE A 48 2.99 2.44 -5.95
C PHE A 48 1.63 2.15 -5.33
N SER A 49 0.71 3.12 -5.36
CA SER A 49 -0.68 2.78 -5.06
C SER A 49 -1.23 1.84 -6.13
N VAL A 50 -2.16 0.96 -5.76
CA VAL A 50 -2.86 0.11 -6.71
C VAL A 50 -3.56 0.95 -7.79
N ALA A 51 -4.17 2.07 -7.41
CA ALA A 51 -4.77 3.03 -8.34
C ALA A 51 -3.75 3.57 -9.36
N ASP A 52 -2.53 3.89 -8.95
CA ASP A 52 -1.50 4.40 -9.87
C ASP A 52 -0.97 3.35 -10.82
N LEU A 53 -0.95 2.07 -10.41
CA LEU A 53 -0.66 0.97 -11.33
C LEU A 53 -1.80 0.78 -12.33
N LEU A 54 -3.05 0.84 -11.87
CA LEU A 54 -4.23 0.69 -12.75
C LEU A 54 -4.36 1.80 -13.79
N LYS A 55 -3.94 3.03 -13.50
CA LYS A 55 -3.88 4.12 -14.50
C LYS A 55 -3.00 3.79 -15.72
N LYS A 56 -2.10 2.82 -15.61
CA LYS A 56 -1.24 2.36 -16.71
C LYS A 56 -1.91 1.27 -17.56
N ASP A 57 -2.96 0.65 -17.05
CA ASP A 57 -3.79 -0.31 -17.78
C ASP A 57 -4.72 0.44 -18.74
N LYS A 58 -4.72 0.06 -20.02
CA LYS A 58 -5.56 0.67 -21.06
C LYS A 58 -6.89 -0.04 -21.26
N THR A 59 -7.06 -1.19 -20.61
CA THR A 59 -8.23 -2.06 -20.77
C THR A 59 -9.20 -1.93 -19.61
N LYS A 60 -8.77 -1.30 -18.51
CA LYS A 60 -9.54 -1.20 -17.27
C LYS A 60 -9.48 0.19 -16.68
N GLU A 61 -10.59 0.62 -16.12
CA GLU A 61 -10.72 1.88 -15.38
C GLU A 61 -11.22 1.59 -13.97
N LEU A 62 -10.57 2.19 -12.96
CA LEU A 62 -10.96 2.06 -11.55
C LEU A 62 -12.31 2.74 -11.29
N LEU A 63 -13.22 2.05 -10.60
CA LEU A 63 -14.47 2.63 -10.12
C LEU A 63 -14.19 3.49 -8.88
N VAL A 64 -14.53 4.77 -8.98
CA VAL A 64 -14.32 5.74 -7.90
C VAL A 64 -15.59 5.83 -7.04
N LYS A 65 -15.42 5.76 -5.72
CA LYS A 65 -16.53 5.84 -4.75
C LYS A 65 -17.13 7.25 -4.65
N GLU A 66 -16.35 8.30 -4.85
CA GLU A 66 -16.76 9.69 -4.58
C GLU A 66 -18.11 10.06 -5.21
N GLY A 67 -19.05 10.49 -4.36
CA GLY A 67 -20.41 10.84 -4.78
C GLY A 67 -21.29 9.66 -5.21
N LYS A 68 -20.84 8.42 -5.05
CA LYS A 68 -21.56 7.20 -5.44
C LYS A 68 -22.19 6.51 -4.24
N ASN A 69 -23.34 5.90 -4.49
CA ASN A 69 -24.09 5.13 -3.50
C ASN A 69 -24.30 3.67 -3.93
N GLY A 70 -23.69 3.22 -5.03
CA GLY A 70 -23.78 1.86 -5.55
C GLY A 70 -24.95 1.61 -6.50
N GLU A 71 -25.74 2.63 -6.84
CA GLU A 71 -26.82 2.54 -7.84
C GLU A 71 -26.32 2.69 -9.29
N ASP A 72 -25.12 3.23 -9.50
CA ASP A 72 -24.57 3.44 -10.83
C ASP A 72 -24.42 2.11 -11.58
N ALA A 73 -24.69 2.12 -12.89
CA ALA A 73 -24.66 0.94 -13.73
C ALA A 73 -23.32 0.18 -13.64
N ASP A 74 -22.19 0.92 -13.59
CA ASP A 74 -20.86 0.33 -13.47
C ASP A 74 -20.66 -0.39 -12.12
N TRP A 75 -21.12 0.21 -11.02
CA TRP A 75 -21.06 -0.39 -9.67
C TRP A 75 -21.96 -1.62 -9.57
N LYS A 76 -23.19 -1.55 -10.09
CA LYS A 76 -24.10 -2.70 -10.17
C LYS A 76 -23.50 -3.85 -10.99
N LYS A 77 -22.88 -3.54 -12.13
CA LYS A 77 -22.20 -4.52 -12.98
C LYS A 77 -21.03 -5.18 -12.25
N ALA A 78 -20.17 -4.39 -11.60
CA ALA A 78 -19.05 -4.90 -10.81
C ALA A 78 -19.53 -5.78 -9.66
N TRP A 79 -20.55 -5.35 -8.92
CA TRP A 79 -21.16 -6.13 -7.84
C TRP A 79 -21.78 -7.44 -8.34
N SER A 80 -22.48 -7.40 -9.47
CA SER A 80 -23.04 -8.60 -10.12
C SER A 80 -21.96 -9.60 -10.53
N ASN A 81 -20.84 -9.12 -11.07
CA ASN A 81 -19.68 -9.96 -11.37
C ASN A 81 -19.08 -10.57 -10.10
N TYR A 82 -18.86 -9.74 -9.07
CA TYR A 82 -18.35 -10.18 -7.77
C TYR A 82 -19.21 -11.30 -7.19
N LYS A 83 -20.51 -11.08 -7.04
CA LYS A 83 -21.40 -12.06 -6.42
C LYS A 83 -21.57 -13.33 -7.25
N SER A 84 -21.59 -13.24 -8.60
CA SER A 84 -21.71 -14.43 -9.45
C SER A 84 -20.50 -15.36 -9.35
N LYS A 85 -19.28 -14.81 -9.40
CA LYS A 85 -18.03 -15.58 -9.32
C LYS A 85 -17.70 -16.09 -7.91
N ASN A 86 -18.33 -15.53 -6.89
CA ASN A 86 -18.12 -15.88 -5.49
C ASN A 86 -19.36 -16.54 -4.85
N SER A 87 -20.34 -16.96 -5.66
CA SER A 87 -21.64 -17.49 -5.21
C SER A 87 -21.62 -18.95 -4.75
N SER A 88 -20.66 -19.74 -5.23
CA SER A 88 -20.69 -21.21 -5.24
C SER A 88 -20.24 -21.88 -3.94
N VAL A 89 -19.88 -21.11 -2.91
CA VAL A 89 -19.49 -21.64 -1.59
C VAL A 89 -20.45 -21.07 -0.56
N THR A 90 -21.36 -21.89 -0.04
CA THR A 90 -22.38 -21.49 0.94
C THR A 90 -21.79 -21.24 2.33
N ALA A 91 -22.60 -20.59 3.19
CA ALA A 91 -22.37 -20.12 4.57
C ALA A 91 -21.17 -19.19 4.81
N ASN A 92 -20.01 -19.49 4.24
CA ASN A 92 -18.74 -18.77 4.43
C ASN A 92 -18.11 -18.40 3.08
N GLY A 93 -18.92 -17.94 2.11
CA GLY A 93 -18.52 -17.76 0.72
C GLY A 93 -17.13 -17.14 0.54
N LEU A 94 -16.43 -17.51 -0.54
CA LEU A 94 -15.17 -16.86 -0.87
C LEU A 94 -15.47 -15.38 -1.01
N ASP A 95 -14.91 -14.59 -0.11
CA ASP A 95 -15.16 -13.17 -0.04
C ASP A 95 -13.80 -12.47 -0.08
N PRO A 96 -13.17 -12.40 -1.28
CA PRO A 96 -11.80 -11.90 -1.39
C PRO A 96 -11.62 -10.46 -0.88
N LEU A 97 -12.71 -9.68 -0.87
CA LEU A 97 -12.74 -8.31 -0.34
C LEU A 97 -13.17 -8.23 1.14
N GLY A 98 -13.73 -9.29 1.71
CA GLY A 98 -14.21 -9.31 3.09
C GLY A 98 -15.41 -8.37 3.29
N ILE A 99 -16.42 -8.47 2.44
CA ILE A 99 -17.72 -7.80 2.53
C ILE A 99 -18.52 -8.33 3.73
N ALA A 100 -18.75 -7.45 4.71
CA ALA A 100 -19.60 -7.74 5.86
C ALA A 100 -20.99 -8.19 5.40
N ASP A 101 -21.51 -9.25 6.01
CA ASP A 101 -22.82 -9.84 5.71
C ASP A 101 -23.01 -10.20 4.22
N PHE A 102 -21.94 -10.62 3.54
CA PHE A 102 -21.96 -10.96 2.10
C PHE A 102 -23.13 -11.87 1.71
N ILE A 103 -23.42 -12.89 2.52
CA ILE A 103 -24.51 -13.86 2.27
C ILE A 103 -25.88 -13.18 2.18
N SER A 104 -26.11 -12.14 2.99
CA SER A 104 -27.35 -11.36 3.00
C SER A 104 -27.37 -10.34 1.87
N LYS A 105 -26.24 -9.69 1.58
CA LYS A 105 -26.15 -8.60 0.58
C LYS A 105 -26.08 -9.10 -0.85
N LYS A 106 -25.64 -10.34 -1.11
CA LYS A 106 -25.49 -10.86 -2.49
C LYS A 106 -26.80 -10.96 -3.27
N SER A 107 -27.96 -10.94 -2.60
CA SER A 107 -29.26 -10.82 -3.28
C SER A 107 -29.50 -9.43 -3.87
N ASP A 108 -28.84 -8.40 -3.35
CA ASP A 108 -29.10 -7.01 -3.73
C ASP A 108 -28.57 -6.73 -5.14
N GLU A 109 -29.34 -5.96 -5.91
CA GLU A 109 -28.91 -5.45 -7.22
C GLU A 109 -27.93 -4.29 -7.05
N LYS A 110 -28.25 -3.40 -6.12
CA LYS A 110 -27.41 -2.28 -5.70
C LYS A 110 -26.11 -2.80 -5.07
N ALA A 111 -24.99 -2.20 -5.44
CA ALA A 111 -23.72 -2.48 -4.78
C ALA A 111 -23.74 -1.92 -3.34
N PRO A 112 -23.46 -2.73 -2.31
CA PRO A 112 -23.50 -2.26 -0.92
C PRO A 112 -22.34 -1.29 -0.64
N ASP A 113 -22.55 -0.34 0.29
CA ASP A 113 -21.52 0.67 0.63
C ASP A 113 -20.19 0.04 1.07
N ASP A 114 -20.25 -1.10 1.76
CA ASP A 114 -19.05 -1.84 2.17
C ASP A 114 -18.24 -2.34 0.96
N PHE A 115 -18.88 -2.76 -0.13
CA PHE A 115 -18.18 -3.12 -1.37
C PHE A 115 -17.48 -1.91 -1.99
N LEU A 116 -18.16 -0.75 -2.04
CA LEU A 116 -17.56 0.50 -2.51
C LEU A 116 -16.38 0.91 -1.62
N ASN A 117 -16.52 0.78 -0.30
CA ASN A 117 -15.45 1.07 0.67
C ASN A 117 -14.24 0.18 0.49
N LYS A 118 -14.43 -1.13 0.34
CA LYS A 118 -13.32 -2.06 0.11
C LYS A 118 -12.58 -1.72 -1.16
N CYS A 119 -13.29 -1.41 -2.24
CA CYS A 119 -12.66 -0.97 -3.48
C CYS A 119 -11.84 0.31 -3.30
N ASP A 120 -12.39 1.32 -2.62
CA ASP A 120 -11.67 2.57 -2.33
C ASP A 120 -10.42 2.33 -1.47
N LEU A 121 -10.53 1.55 -0.39
CA LEU A 121 -9.42 1.25 0.53
C LEU A 121 -8.32 0.42 -0.14
N GLU A 122 -8.68 -0.68 -0.81
CA GLU A 122 -7.71 -1.55 -1.47
C GLU A 122 -7.00 -0.82 -2.63
N SER A 123 -7.68 0.09 -3.33
CA SER A 123 -7.07 0.90 -4.40
C SER A 123 -5.95 1.82 -3.91
N LYS A 124 -5.98 2.22 -2.63
CA LYS A 124 -5.00 3.11 -2.00
C LYS A 124 -3.79 2.36 -1.41
N ARG A 125 -3.84 1.03 -1.33
CA ARG A 125 -2.74 0.22 -0.79
C ARG A 125 -1.48 0.39 -1.63
N GLN A 126 -0.35 0.46 -0.95
CA GLN A 126 0.98 0.51 -1.55
C GLN A 126 1.45 -0.90 -1.87
N VAL A 127 1.80 -1.14 -3.12
CA VAL A 127 2.23 -2.43 -3.65
C VAL A 127 3.49 -2.28 -4.51
N HIS A 128 4.20 -3.38 -4.70
CA HIS A 128 5.45 -3.40 -5.46
C HIS A 128 5.28 -3.69 -6.95
N SER A 129 4.14 -4.26 -7.36
CA SER A 129 3.83 -4.64 -8.74
C SER A 129 2.36 -5.00 -8.91
N ASP A 130 1.94 -5.18 -10.16
CA ASP A 130 0.64 -5.71 -10.60
C ASP A 130 0.38 -7.19 -10.21
N LYS A 131 1.40 -7.90 -9.76
CA LYS A 131 1.27 -9.27 -9.22
C LYS A 131 0.83 -9.32 -7.76
N ASP A 132 0.76 -8.18 -7.08
CA ASP A 132 0.35 -8.11 -5.68
C ASP A 132 -1.14 -8.48 -5.55
N GLU A 133 -1.49 -9.20 -4.48
CA GLU A 133 -2.85 -9.63 -4.22
C GLU A 133 -3.83 -8.45 -4.17
N ALA A 134 -3.42 -7.31 -3.61
CA ALA A 134 -4.25 -6.10 -3.57
C ALA A 134 -4.54 -5.58 -4.98
N TYR A 135 -3.52 -5.55 -5.85
CA TYR A 135 -3.71 -5.15 -7.25
C TYR A 135 -4.65 -6.12 -7.96
N VAL A 136 -4.42 -7.42 -7.83
CA VAL A 136 -5.26 -8.46 -8.46
C VAL A 136 -6.71 -8.32 -8.02
N LYS A 137 -6.98 -8.14 -6.72
CA LYS A 137 -8.33 -7.92 -6.19
C LYS A 137 -9.00 -6.69 -6.80
N VAL A 138 -8.35 -5.53 -6.72
CA VAL A 138 -8.92 -4.27 -7.24
C VAL A 138 -9.14 -4.36 -8.75
N SER A 139 -8.15 -4.85 -9.50
CA SER A 139 -8.24 -5.00 -10.97
C SER A 139 -9.33 -5.99 -11.41
N THR A 140 -9.77 -6.89 -10.53
CA THR A 140 -10.78 -7.90 -10.86
C THR A 140 -12.18 -7.41 -10.50
N TRP A 141 -12.32 -6.75 -9.35
CA TRP A 141 -13.63 -6.50 -8.75
C TRP A 141 -14.04 -5.02 -8.73
N CYS A 142 -13.07 -4.12 -8.82
CA CYS A 142 -13.26 -2.68 -8.60
C CYS A 142 -13.02 -1.87 -9.88
N THR A 143 -13.02 -2.51 -11.04
CA THR A 143 -12.79 -1.85 -12.33
C THR A 143 -13.92 -2.13 -13.32
N LYS A 144 -14.09 -1.25 -14.29
CA LYS A 144 -14.85 -1.51 -15.52
C LYS A 144 -13.91 -1.65 -16.71
N GLU A 145 -14.37 -2.35 -17.74
CA GLU A 145 -13.64 -2.45 -19.00
C GLU A 145 -13.75 -1.14 -19.78
N VAL A 146 -12.63 -0.68 -20.32
CA VAL A 146 -12.57 0.45 -21.26
C VAL A 146 -12.69 -0.14 -22.66
N THR A 147 -13.77 0.17 -23.37
CA THR A 147 -13.84 -0.19 -24.79
C THR A 147 -13.03 0.84 -25.60
N PRO A 148 -12.33 0.44 -26.69
CA PRO A 148 -11.50 1.34 -27.49
C PRO A 148 -12.24 2.54 -28.11
N SER A 149 -13.57 2.58 -28.03
CA SER A 149 -14.40 3.66 -28.57
C SER A 149 -14.45 4.91 -27.69
N GLN A 150 -13.72 4.96 -26.56
CA GLN A 150 -13.75 6.06 -25.60
C GLN A 150 -12.38 6.76 -25.38
N VAL A 151 -11.41 6.57 -26.28
CA VAL A 151 -10.13 7.30 -26.28
C VAL A 151 -10.05 8.36 -27.36
#